data_AF-A0A540V4P1-F1
#
_entry.id   AF-A0A540V4P1-F1
#
_cell.length_a   1.000
_cell.length_b   1.000
_cell.length_c   1.000
_cell.angle_alpha   90.00
_cell.angle_beta   90.00
_cell.angle_gamma   90.00
#
_symmetry.space_group_name_H-M   'P 1'
#
loop_
_entity.id
_entity.type
_entity.pdbx_description
1 polymer ?
#
loop_
_entity_poly.entity_id
_entity_poly.type
_entity_poly.pdbx_seq_one_letter_code
_entity_poly.pdbx_strand_id
1 'polypeptide(L)'
;MIPPKANAAFVAAMEDVLDVYTRPHDPARPLVCLDETSKQLTKETRTPIPMGPGFEARFDYEYERAGVASLFMLFAPLEGWRHVAVRERRTAIDYAHILRDLADTHFQEAERIVLVQDNLNTHRPASLYEAFDPAEARRIAERFEWHYTPKHGSWLNIAECELSTLARQCLDRRIPDRG
;
A
#
# COMPACT_ATOMS: atom_id res chain seq x y z
N MET A 1 -17.33 4.45 -4.29
CA MET A 1 -17.59 4.65 -5.74
C MET A 1 -18.57 3.56 -6.17
N ILE A 2 -19.68 3.88 -6.84
CA ILE A 2 -20.69 2.88 -7.20
C ILE A 2 -20.34 2.33 -8.59
N PRO A 3 -20.19 1.01 -8.78
CA PRO A 3 -19.91 0.45 -10.10
C PRO A 3 -21.05 0.76 -11.08
N PRO A 4 -20.77 0.89 -12.39
CA PRO A 4 -21.81 1.04 -13.40
C PRO A 4 -22.82 -0.12 -13.32
N LYS A 5 -24.11 0.14 -13.58
CA LYS A 5 -25.12 -0.92 -13.66
C LYS A 5 -24.70 -1.94 -14.74
N ALA A 6 -24.62 -3.23 -14.37
CA ALA A 6 -24.24 -4.36 -15.23
C ALA A 6 -22.83 -4.29 -15.86
N ASN A 7 -21.78 -4.31 -15.03
CA ASN A 7 -20.39 -4.40 -15.49
C ASN A 7 -19.85 -5.84 -15.35
N ALA A 8 -19.75 -6.57 -16.47
CA ALA A 8 -19.23 -7.95 -16.47
C ALA A 8 -17.78 -8.06 -16.00
N ALA A 9 -16.92 -7.08 -16.35
CA ALA A 9 -15.52 -7.07 -15.93
C ALA A 9 -15.40 -6.84 -14.40
N PHE A 10 -16.32 -6.06 -13.82
CA PHE A 10 -16.40 -5.91 -12.37
C PHE A 10 -16.72 -7.24 -11.69
N VAL A 11 -17.76 -7.94 -12.15
CA VAL A 11 -18.18 -9.21 -11.56
C VAL A 11 -17.07 -10.27 -11.66
N ALA A 12 -16.45 -10.41 -12.83
CA ALA A 12 -15.37 -11.39 -13.01
C ALA A 12 -14.17 -11.15 -12.08
N ALA A 13 -13.72 -9.90 -11.93
CA ALA A 13 -12.62 -9.58 -11.03
C ALA A 13 -13.03 -9.66 -9.54
N MET A 14 -14.29 -9.35 -9.22
CA MET A 14 -14.81 -9.54 -7.86
C MET A 14 -14.82 -11.02 -7.47
N GLU A 15 -15.34 -11.89 -8.34
CA GLU A 15 -15.40 -13.33 -8.11
C GLU A 15 -13.99 -13.91 -7.91
N ASP A 16 -13.02 -13.53 -8.77
CA ASP A 16 -11.61 -13.93 -8.61
C ASP A 16 -11.03 -13.57 -7.23
N VAL A 17 -11.22 -12.33 -6.77
CA VAL A 17 -10.72 -11.91 -5.45
C VAL A 17 -11.45 -12.61 -4.30
N LEU A 18 -12.77 -12.83 -4.42
CA LEU A 18 -13.54 -13.56 -3.40
C LEU A 18 -13.12 -15.03 -3.32
N ASP A 19 -12.86 -15.67 -4.46
CA ASP A 19 -12.34 -17.03 -4.51
C ASP A 19 -10.97 -17.10 -3.82
N VAL A 20 -10.10 -16.12 -4.04
CA VAL A 20 -8.79 -16.01 -3.37
C VAL A 20 -8.94 -15.85 -1.86
N TYR A 21 -9.80 -14.94 -1.40
CA TYR A 21 -10.00 -14.70 0.03
C TYR A 21 -10.68 -15.84 0.78
N THR A 22 -11.34 -16.76 0.08
CA THR A 22 -11.98 -17.94 0.69
C THR A 22 -11.11 -19.19 0.66
N ARG A 23 -9.90 -19.13 0.07
CA ARG A 23 -8.96 -20.25 0.10
C ARG A 23 -8.55 -20.57 1.55
N PRO A 24 -8.34 -21.86 1.89
CA PRO A 24 -7.71 -22.22 3.16
C PRO A 24 -6.35 -21.53 3.32
N HIS A 25 -6.01 -21.20 4.56
CA HIS A 25 -4.69 -20.64 4.87
C HIS A 25 -3.57 -21.62 4.51
N ASP A 26 -2.57 -21.12 3.78
CA ASP A 26 -1.37 -21.85 3.39
C ASP A 26 -0.13 -20.98 3.68
N PRO A 27 0.65 -21.31 4.73
CA PRO A 27 1.86 -20.54 5.08
C PRO A 27 2.94 -20.53 3.99
N ALA A 28 2.96 -21.51 3.09
CA ALA A 28 3.89 -21.52 1.95
C ALA A 28 3.45 -20.55 0.84
N ARG A 29 2.17 -20.15 0.87
CA ARG A 29 1.54 -19.26 -0.10
C ARG A 29 0.78 -18.10 0.56
N PRO A 30 1.48 -17.21 1.28
CA PRO A 30 0.86 -16.15 2.05
C PRO A 30 0.10 -15.20 1.14
N LEU A 31 -1.10 -14.79 1.59
CA LEU A 31 -1.89 -13.75 0.95
C LEU A 31 -1.44 -12.38 1.43
N VAL A 32 -1.04 -11.52 0.49
CA VAL A 32 -0.57 -10.17 0.76
C VAL A 32 -1.38 -9.19 -0.08
N CYS A 33 -2.04 -8.25 0.59
CA CYS A 33 -2.68 -7.10 -0.04
C CYS A 33 -1.70 -5.94 -0.13
N LEU A 34 -1.67 -5.25 -1.27
CA LEU A 34 -0.83 -4.07 -1.50
C LEU A 34 -1.68 -2.89 -1.94
N ASP A 35 -1.41 -1.74 -1.36
CA ASP A 35 -1.95 -0.43 -1.78
C ASP A 35 -0.99 0.69 -1.35
N GLU A 36 -1.22 1.91 -1.83
CA GLU A 36 -0.44 3.06 -1.41
C GLU A 36 -1.25 4.33 -1.20
N THR A 37 -0.72 5.19 -0.33
CA THR A 37 -1.27 6.53 -0.12
C THR A 37 -0.17 7.59 -0.11
N SER A 38 -0.59 8.86 -0.12
CA SER A 38 0.31 10.00 -0.02
C SER A 38 0.05 10.79 1.27
N LYS A 39 1.12 11.23 1.93
CA LYS A 39 1.04 12.15 3.06
C LYS A 39 1.75 13.46 2.71
N GLN A 40 1.01 14.57 2.77
CA GLN A 40 1.62 15.89 2.69
C GLN A 40 2.47 16.14 3.95
N LEU A 41 3.74 16.49 3.73
CA LEU A 41 4.66 16.88 4.77
C LEU A 41 4.49 18.37 5.06
N THR A 42 4.31 18.68 6.34
CA THR A 42 3.96 20.01 6.82
C THR A 42 4.80 20.33 8.04
N LYS A 43 5.60 21.39 7.93
CA LYS A 43 6.48 21.86 9.00
C LYS A 43 5.87 23.09 9.67
N GLU A 44 5.96 23.12 10.99
CA GLU A 44 5.61 24.30 11.79
C GLU A 44 6.61 25.41 11.53
N THR A 45 6.12 26.62 11.22
CA THR A 45 7.00 27.80 11.08
C THR A 45 7.40 28.39 12.44
N ARG A 46 6.66 28.06 13.51
CA ARG A 46 6.90 28.53 14.87
C ARG A 46 6.80 27.40 15.88
N THR A 47 7.54 27.52 16.97
CA THR A 47 7.49 26.55 18.08
C THR A 47 6.08 26.53 18.70
N PRO A 48 5.38 25.38 18.70
CA PRO A 48 4.06 25.27 19.33
C PRO A 48 4.12 25.59 20.83
N ILE A 49 3.07 26.23 21.34
CA ILE A 49 2.94 26.50 22.78
C ILE A 49 2.37 25.23 23.44
N PRO A 50 3.08 24.62 24.40
CA PRO A 50 2.61 23.40 25.05
C PRO A 50 1.34 23.64 25.88
N MET A 51 0.62 22.55 26.14
CA MET A 51 -0.57 22.56 26.99
C MET A 51 -0.25 23.05 28.41
N GLY A 52 -1.19 23.79 29.01
CA GLY A 52 -1.12 24.22 30.41
C GLY A 52 -2.49 24.11 31.09
N PRO A 53 -2.59 24.27 32.43
CA PRO A 53 -3.87 24.20 33.12
C PRO A 53 -4.89 25.20 32.53
N GLY A 54 -5.99 24.68 31.98
CA GLY A 54 -7.03 25.49 31.32
C GLY A 54 -6.74 25.89 29.86
N PHE A 55 -5.64 25.44 29.27
CA PHE A 55 -5.25 25.79 27.90
C PHE A 55 -4.76 24.57 27.11
N GLU A 56 -5.42 24.29 25.99
CA GLU A 56 -4.95 23.30 25.01
C GLU A 56 -3.63 23.75 24.36
N ALA A 57 -2.87 22.79 23.81
CA ALA A 57 -1.69 23.10 23.03
C ALA A 57 -2.07 23.98 21.83
N ARG A 58 -1.28 25.04 21.57
CA ARG A 58 -1.56 25.99 20.49
C ARG A 58 -0.52 25.89 19.40
N PHE A 59 -1.00 25.77 18.18
CA PHE A 59 -0.21 25.76 16.96
C PHE A 59 -0.44 27.05 16.20
N ASP A 60 0.58 27.54 15.50
CA ASP A 60 0.39 28.65 14.58
C ASP A 60 -0.40 28.17 13.35
N TYR A 61 -1.21 29.07 12.78
CA TYR A 61 -1.95 28.78 11.57
C TYR A 61 -1.01 28.75 10.34
N GLU A 62 0.11 29.47 10.39
CA GLU A 62 1.12 29.47 9.34
C GLU A 62 1.93 28.16 9.34
N TYR A 63 2.11 27.56 8.15
CA TYR A 63 2.86 26.32 7.98
C TYR A 63 3.67 26.34 6.68
N GLU A 64 4.75 25.57 6.65
CA GLU A 64 5.59 25.37 5.47
C GLU A 64 5.27 24.01 4.85
N ARG A 65 5.05 23.97 3.53
CA ARG A 65 4.89 22.72 2.77
C ARG A 65 6.26 22.10 2.52
N ALA A 66 6.50 20.93 3.11
CA ALA A 66 7.77 20.20 3.02
C ALA A 66 7.74 19.05 1.99
N GLY A 67 6.83 19.12 1.02
CA GLY A 67 6.64 18.11 -0.01
C GLY A 67 5.61 17.03 0.34
N VAL A 68 5.73 15.88 -0.29
CA VAL A 68 4.80 14.74 -0.14
C VAL A 68 5.62 13.46 0.01
N ALA A 69 5.22 12.60 0.92
CA ALA A 69 5.73 11.23 1.03
C ALA A 69 4.72 10.24 0.44
N SER A 70 5.23 9.17 -0.16
CA SER A 70 4.46 8.01 -0.59
C SER A 70 4.60 6.88 0.43
N LEU A 71 3.49 6.26 0.80
CA LEU A 71 3.40 5.20 1.81
C LEU A 71 2.85 3.96 1.11
N PHE A 72 3.69 2.94 0.89
CA PHE A 72 3.26 1.64 0.40
C PHE A 72 2.89 0.76 1.59
N MET A 73 1.64 0.31 1.64
CA MET A 73 1.12 -0.62 2.64
C MET A 73 1.17 -2.03 2.07
N LEU A 74 1.81 -2.94 2.80
CA LEU A 74 1.77 -4.36 2.55
C LEU A 74 1.13 -5.03 3.76
N PHE A 75 0.04 -5.77 3.54
CA PHE A 75 -0.71 -6.38 4.63
C PHE A 75 -1.01 -7.84 4.34
N ALA A 76 -0.54 -8.73 5.22
CA ALA A 76 -0.82 -10.15 5.20
C ALA A 76 -1.77 -10.49 6.37
N PRO A 77 -3.09 -10.42 6.18
CA PRO A 77 -4.06 -10.48 7.26
C PRO A 77 -4.03 -11.81 8.02
N LEU A 78 -3.83 -12.92 7.32
CA LEU A 78 -3.81 -14.26 7.92
C LEU A 78 -2.53 -14.52 8.71
N GLU A 79 -1.47 -13.75 8.46
CA GLU A 79 -0.20 -13.84 9.19
C GLU A 79 -0.10 -12.83 10.34
N GLY A 80 -1.12 -11.98 10.53
CA GLY A 80 -1.05 -10.86 11.47
C GLY A 80 0.10 -9.89 11.17
N TRP A 81 0.52 -9.80 9.91
CA TRP A 81 1.72 -9.08 9.50
C TRP A 81 1.37 -7.88 8.62
N ARG A 82 2.02 -6.75 8.88
CA ARG A 82 1.94 -5.54 8.06
C ARG A 82 3.30 -4.87 7.96
N HIS A 83 3.54 -4.21 6.84
CA HIS A 83 4.72 -3.38 6.62
C HIS A 83 4.34 -2.11 5.88
N VAL A 84 4.97 -0.99 6.25
CA VAL A 84 4.80 0.30 5.58
C VAL A 84 6.14 0.79 5.10
N ALA A 85 6.30 0.88 3.78
CA ALA A 85 7.50 1.44 3.18
C ALA A 85 7.26 2.91 2.80
N VAL A 86 8.07 3.81 3.34
CA VAL A 86 8.03 5.25 3.04
C VAL A 86 8.98 5.55 1.88
N ARG A 87 8.48 6.17 0.83
CA ARG A 87 9.22 6.57 -0.36
C ARG A 87 9.00 8.04 -0.68
N GLU A 88 9.89 8.60 -1.49
CA GLU A 88 9.69 9.96 -2.03
C GLU A 88 8.61 10.02 -3.11
N ARG A 89 8.50 8.95 -3.89
CA ARG A 89 7.65 8.87 -5.07
C ARG A 89 6.91 7.53 -5.07
N ARG A 90 5.89 7.46 -5.94
CA ARG A 90 5.13 6.25 -6.26
C ARG A 90 5.27 5.89 -7.75
N THR A 91 6.49 5.62 -8.18
CA THR A 91 6.77 5.23 -9.56
C THR A 91 6.69 3.71 -9.76
N ALA A 92 6.68 3.27 -11.04
CA ALA A 92 6.83 1.85 -11.37
C ALA A 92 8.12 1.24 -10.79
N ILE A 93 9.21 2.03 -10.74
CA ILE A 93 10.48 1.61 -10.16
C ILE A 93 10.35 1.45 -8.64
N ASP A 94 9.71 2.40 -7.95
CA ASP A 94 9.45 2.28 -6.51
C ASP A 94 8.65 1.01 -6.20
N TYR A 95 7.55 0.80 -6.93
CA TYR A 95 6.71 -0.40 -6.83
C TYR A 95 7.50 -1.69 -7.07
N ALA A 96 8.35 -1.74 -8.10
CA ALA A 96 9.18 -2.91 -8.40
C ALA A 96 10.15 -3.25 -7.25
N HIS A 97 10.76 -2.23 -6.63
CA HIS A 97 11.59 -2.42 -5.46
C HIS A 97 10.80 -2.89 -4.23
N ILE A 98 9.56 -2.42 -4.04
CA ILE A 98 8.66 -2.93 -2.99
C ILE A 98 8.37 -4.42 -3.19
N LEU A 99 8.04 -4.84 -4.41
CA LEU A 99 7.81 -6.27 -4.70
C LEU A 99 9.06 -7.12 -4.49
N ARG A 100 10.23 -6.64 -4.91
CA ARG A 100 11.47 -7.37 -4.67
C ARG A 100 11.73 -7.55 -3.17
N ASP A 101 11.57 -6.50 -2.38
CA ASP A 101 11.76 -6.54 -0.92
C ASP A 101 10.74 -7.46 -0.24
N LEU A 102 9.49 -7.42 -0.69
CA LEU A 102 8.45 -8.34 -0.24
C LEU A 102 8.83 -9.81 -0.49
N ALA A 103 9.33 -10.14 -1.69
CA ALA A 103 9.68 -11.50 -2.08
C ALA A 103 10.99 -12.01 -1.48
N ASP A 104 12.01 -11.16 -1.40
CA ASP A 104 13.38 -11.58 -1.05
C ASP A 104 13.72 -11.32 0.43
N THR A 105 12.98 -10.44 1.11
CA THR A 105 13.22 -10.10 2.52
C THR A 105 12.10 -10.61 3.41
N HIS A 106 10.85 -10.23 3.13
CA HIS A 106 9.73 -10.47 4.05
C HIS A 106 9.16 -11.89 3.95
N PHE A 107 9.10 -12.44 2.75
CA PHE A 107 8.58 -13.78 2.49
C PHE A 107 9.58 -14.61 1.67
N GLN A 108 10.86 -14.55 2.03
CA GLN A 108 11.93 -15.28 1.33
C GLN A 108 11.68 -16.79 1.24
N GLU A 109 11.09 -17.38 2.29
CA GLU A 109 10.82 -18.82 2.40
C GLU A 109 9.50 -19.24 1.72
N ALA A 110 8.66 -18.28 1.32
CA ALA A 110 7.40 -18.59 0.66
C ALA A 110 7.66 -19.08 -0.78
N GLU A 111 7.00 -20.18 -1.15
CA GLU A 111 7.06 -20.70 -2.52
C GLU A 111 6.52 -19.67 -3.51
N ARG A 112 5.39 -19.04 -3.15
CA ARG A 112 4.74 -18.01 -3.96
C ARG A 112 3.86 -17.11 -3.12
N ILE A 113 3.84 -15.82 -3.38
CA ILE A 113 3.02 -14.84 -2.67
C ILE A 113 1.74 -14.60 -3.46
N VAL A 114 0.58 -14.76 -2.83
CA VAL A 114 -0.71 -14.43 -3.43
C VAL A 114 -0.94 -12.93 -3.26
N LEU A 115 -0.67 -12.17 -4.31
CA LEU A 115 -0.70 -10.71 -4.30
C LEU A 115 -2.06 -10.19 -4.77
N VAL A 116 -2.78 -9.49 -3.88
CA VAL A 116 -4.03 -8.78 -4.21
C VAL A 116 -3.79 -7.28 -4.20
N GLN A 117 -4.15 -6.58 -5.27
CA GLN A 117 -3.94 -5.13 -5.38
C GLN A 117 -4.95 -4.45 -6.31
N ASP A 118 -4.88 -3.13 -6.44
CA ASP A 118 -5.71 -2.38 -7.38
C ASP A 118 -5.15 -2.41 -8.82
N ASN A 119 -5.74 -1.63 -9.74
CA ASN A 119 -5.35 -1.61 -11.15
C ASN A 119 -4.57 -0.34 -11.52
N LEU A 120 -3.78 0.22 -10.59
CA LEU A 120 -2.91 1.33 -10.95
C LEU A 120 -2.00 0.93 -12.11
N ASN A 121 -1.65 1.87 -12.99
CA ASN A 121 -0.85 1.59 -14.18
C ASN A 121 0.56 1.03 -13.86
N THR A 122 1.05 1.22 -12.63
CA THR A 122 2.29 0.65 -12.10
C THR A 122 2.10 -0.77 -11.54
N HIS A 123 0.88 -1.19 -11.22
CA HIS A 123 0.58 -2.50 -10.64
C HIS A 123 0.52 -3.57 -11.74
N ARG A 124 1.70 -3.89 -12.27
CA ARG A 124 1.85 -4.86 -13.35
C ARG A 124 3.24 -5.49 -13.33
N PRO A 125 3.40 -6.74 -13.79
CA PRO A 125 4.71 -7.36 -13.94
C PRO A 125 5.68 -6.54 -14.79
N ALA A 126 5.18 -5.78 -15.77
CA ALA A 126 6.00 -4.92 -16.61
C ALA A 126 6.82 -3.89 -15.82
N SER A 127 6.34 -3.43 -14.67
CA SER A 127 7.11 -2.51 -13.82
C SER A 127 8.37 -3.14 -13.24
N LEU A 128 8.41 -4.47 -13.06
CA LEU A 128 9.64 -5.18 -12.71
C LEU A 128 10.66 -5.14 -13.86
N TYR A 129 10.21 -5.25 -15.12
CA TYR A 129 11.08 -5.16 -16.31
C TYR A 129 11.52 -3.73 -16.62
N GLU A 130 10.79 -2.73 -16.15
CA GLU A 130 11.24 -1.33 -16.19
C GLU A 130 12.37 -1.06 -15.18
N ALA A 131 12.42 -1.81 -14.07
CA ALA A 131 13.34 -1.57 -12.96
C ALA A 131 14.57 -2.50 -12.94
N PHE A 132 14.45 -3.74 -13.44
CA PHE A 132 15.48 -4.77 -13.33
C PHE A 132 15.79 -5.42 -14.68
N ASP A 133 16.97 -6.03 -14.78
CA ASP A 133 17.33 -6.85 -15.93
C ASP A 133 16.30 -7.97 -16.16
N PRO A 134 16.03 -8.39 -17.41
CA PRO A 134 14.93 -9.30 -17.72
C PRO A 134 14.93 -10.62 -16.94
N ALA A 135 16.11 -11.18 -16.65
CA ALA A 135 16.23 -12.42 -15.87
C ALA A 135 15.77 -12.22 -14.41
N GLU A 136 16.16 -11.10 -13.80
CA GLU A 136 15.81 -10.77 -12.43
C GLU A 136 14.34 -10.35 -12.32
N ALA A 137 13.86 -9.52 -13.25
CA ALA A 137 12.45 -9.13 -13.34
C ALA A 137 11.55 -10.36 -13.44
N ARG A 138 11.92 -11.35 -14.26
CA ARG A 138 11.19 -12.61 -14.40
C ARG A 138 11.22 -13.43 -13.11
N ARG A 139 12.40 -13.60 -12.49
CA ARG A 139 12.54 -14.32 -11.21
C ARG A 139 11.59 -13.75 -10.15
N ILE A 140 11.58 -12.42 -10.00
CA ILE A 140 10.71 -11.74 -9.04
C ILE A 140 9.24 -11.93 -9.43
N ALA A 141 8.87 -11.73 -10.71
CA ALA A 141 7.49 -11.87 -11.17
C ALA A 141 6.91 -13.28 -10.92
N GLU A 142 7.74 -14.32 -11.03
CA GLU A 142 7.36 -15.71 -10.79
C GLU A 142 7.11 -16.01 -9.30
N ARG A 143 7.61 -15.18 -8.38
CA ARG A 143 7.27 -15.26 -6.94
C ARG A 143 5.84 -14.83 -6.63
N PHE A 144 5.10 -14.26 -7.59
CA PHE A 144 3.76 -13.71 -7.34
C PHE A 144 2.66 -14.44 -8.12
N GLU A 145 1.57 -14.74 -7.44
CA GLU A 145 0.26 -15.02 -8.04
C GLU A 145 -0.55 -13.72 -8.00
N TRP A 146 -0.93 -13.20 -9.17
CA TRP A 146 -1.40 -11.83 -9.31
C TRP A 146 -2.92 -11.78 -9.38
N HIS A 147 -3.54 -11.06 -8.44
CA HIS A 147 -4.98 -10.80 -8.40
C HIS A 147 -5.26 -9.31 -8.31
N TYR A 148 -6.25 -8.87 -9.08
CA TYR A 148 -6.59 -7.46 -9.21
C TYR A 148 -8.03 -7.24 -8.78
N THR A 149 -8.21 -6.34 -7.82
CA THR A 149 -9.54 -5.91 -7.40
C THR A 149 -10.31 -5.29 -8.57
N PRO A 150 -11.64 -5.36 -8.62
CA PRO A 150 -12.39 -4.73 -9.69
C PRO A 150 -12.24 -3.20 -9.64
N LYS A 151 -12.22 -2.55 -10.81
CA LYS A 151 -12.29 -1.09 -10.90
C LYS A 151 -13.53 -0.58 -10.15
N HIS A 152 -13.37 0.48 -9.36
CA HIS A 152 -14.41 1.01 -8.46
C HIS A 152 -14.78 0.10 -7.27
N GLY A 153 -14.05 -0.99 -7.03
CA GLY A 153 -14.23 -1.92 -5.90
C GLY A 153 -13.09 -1.87 -4.89
N SER A 154 -12.62 -0.65 -4.59
CA SER A 154 -11.45 -0.40 -3.73
C SER A 154 -11.61 -1.03 -2.33
N TRP A 155 -12.84 -1.06 -1.81
CA TRP A 155 -13.24 -1.75 -0.57
C TRP A 155 -12.94 -3.27 -0.51
N LEU A 156 -12.63 -3.93 -1.63
CA LEU A 156 -12.15 -5.32 -1.65
C LEU A 156 -10.65 -5.42 -1.38
N ASN A 157 -9.88 -4.34 -1.50
CA ASN A 157 -8.46 -4.34 -1.16
C ASN A 157 -8.29 -4.13 0.35
N ILE A 158 -7.88 -5.18 1.08
CA ILE A 158 -7.76 -5.10 2.54
C ILE A 158 -6.64 -4.11 2.95
N ALA A 159 -5.64 -3.89 2.10
CA ALA A 159 -4.59 -2.88 2.35
C ALA A 159 -5.16 -1.46 2.42
N GLU A 160 -6.22 -1.13 1.69
CA GLU A 160 -6.89 0.18 1.75
C GLU A 160 -7.61 0.41 3.09
N CYS A 161 -8.22 -0.64 3.65
CA CYS A 161 -8.80 -0.62 4.99
C CYS A 161 -7.72 -0.36 6.05
N GLU A 162 -6.55 -0.96 5.89
CA GLU A 162 -5.42 -0.79 6.78
C GLU A 162 -4.81 0.62 6.67
N LEU A 163 -4.67 1.14 5.45
CA LEU A 163 -4.29 2.53 5.19
C LEU A 163 -5.28 3.52 5.82
N SER A 164 -6.59 3.23 5.75
CA SER A 164 -7.63 4.06 6.38
C SER A 164 -7.51 4.08 7.91
N THR A 165 -7.03 2.98 8.52
CA THR A 165 -6.76 2.91 9.96
C THR A 165 -5.48 3.67 10.31
N LEU A 166 -4.40 3.47 9.56
CA LEU A 166 -3.15 4.21 9.70
C LEU A 166 -3.37 5.72 9.59
N ALA A 167 -4.17 6.15 8.61
CA ALA A 167 -4.46 7.55 8.36
C ALA A 167 -5.11 8.21 9.58
N ARG A 168 -6.18 7.60 10.10
CA ARG A 168 -6.94 8.13 11.24
C ARG A 168 -6.16 8.09 12.55
N GLN A 169 -5.35 7.06 12.77
CA GLN A 169 -4.70 6.85 14.07
C GLN A 169 -3.32 7.50 14.16
N CYS A 170 -2.58 7.59 13.05
CA CYS A 170 -1.15 7.95 13.07
C CYS A 170 -0.82 9.17 12.21
N LEU A 171 -1.55 9.37 11.10
CA LEU A 171 -1.25 10.41 10.12
C LEU A 171 -2.12 11.65 10.26
N ASP A 172 -3.12 11.68 11.13
CA ASP A 172 -3.97 12.86 11.39
C ASP A 172 -3.26 13.89 12.28
N ARG A 173 -2.06 14.30 11.83
CA ARG A 173 -1.21 15.31 12.45
C ARG A 173 -0.27 15.92 11.41
N ARG A 174 0.35 17.05 11.76
CA ARG A 174 1.44 17.64 10.97
C ARG A 174 2.71 16.81 11.17
N ILE A 175 3.35 16.45 10.05
CA ILE A 175 4.56 15.63 10.01
C ILE A 175 5.56 16.38 9.13
N PRO A 176 6.71 16.83 9.65
CA PRO A 176 7.61 17.74 8.94
C PRO A 176 8.46 17.06 7.87
N ASP A 177 8.80 15.78 8.07
CA ASP A 177 9.72 15.02 7.23
C ASP A 177 9.38 13.52 7.27
N ARG A 178 10.25 12.67 6.67
CA ARG A 178 10.02 11.23 6.50
C ARG A 178 10.59 10.38 7.66
N GLY A 179 11.20 11.00 8.68
CA GLY A 179 11.99 10.34 9.72
C GLY A 179 13.49 10.36 9.45
#